data_AF-A0A953YBA2-F1
#
_entry.id   AF-A0A953YBA2-F1
#
_cell.length_a   1.000
_cell.length_b   1.000
_cell.length_c   1.000
_cell.angle_alpha   90.00
_cell.angle_beta   90.00
_cell.angle_gamma   90.00
#
_symmetry.space_group_name_H-M   'P 1'
#
loop_
_entity.id
_entity.type
_entity.pdbx_description
1 polymer ?
#
loop_
_entity_poly.entity_id
_entity_poly.type
_entity_poly.pdbx_seq_one_letter_code
_entity_poly.pdbx_strand_id
1 'polypeptide(L)'
;MRFARLIMADWSAAGSPGPTRPHKDRCWVGRLDAGGTAPDLAYCRTRREALDRIAAWTEAAAGPVLIGFDFPFGYPAESGLPGGRALCDFLAARIEDGPDDRNNRFAVAARLNRDLNPAGEGPFWGCPARLCLPGLSPNRPKPWPAHIPEYRLAERHLKGKGIQSVWKLAYPASVGSQVLMGMHAIGRLLQRPAFAQARLWPFETDWHRDLAPVTIAEIWPNLFFPERRDDPRIAAHAIRDAGQVAATLLAIRETLDAGRIATLLGPPATLSAAERAAATAQEGWIAGA
;
A
#
# COMPACT_ATOMS: atom_id res chain seq x y z
N MET A 1 13.38 5.99 18.14
CA MET A 1 13.94 6.13 16.77
C MET A 1 13.39 7.40 16.14
N ARG A 2 14.20 8.12 15.33
CA ARG A 2 13.75 9.27 14.51
C ARG A 2 14.12 8.99 13.06
N PHE A 3 13.16 9.10 12.15
CA PHE A 3 13.40 8.91 10.73
C PHE A 3 14.00 10.17 10.10
N ALA A 4 15.21 10.02 9.56
CA ALA A 4 15.95 11.08 8.86
C ALA A 4 15.33 11.38 7.49
N ARG A 5 14.78 10.36 6.81
CA ARG A 5 14.11 10.50 5.51
C ARG A 5 12.74 9.83 5.52
N LEU A 6 11.79 10.49 4.89
CA LEU A 6 10.51 9.92 4.52
C LEU A 6 10.50 9.68 3.02
N ILE A 7 9.92 8.57 2.60
CA ILE A 7 9.56 8.29 1.21
C ILE A 7 8.10 7.85 1.20
N MET A 8 7.25 8.45 0.38
CA MET A 8 5.84 8.08 0.28
C MET A 8 5.50 7.80 -1.18
N ALA A 9 4.75 6.75 -1.43
CA ALA A 9 4.42 6.29 -2.76
C ALA A 9 2.90 6.12 -2.92
N ASP A 10 2.31 6.90 -3.83
CA ASP A 10 1.03 6.53 -4.44
C ASP A 10 1.33 5.48 -5.53
N TRP A 11 0.60 4.37 -5.50
CA TRP A 11 0.97 3.15 -6.21
C TRP A 11 -0.03 2.79 -7.29
N SER A 12 0.44 2.39 -8.47
CA SER A 12 -0.42 1.99 -9.56
C SER A 12 -0.25 0.53 -9.96
N ALA A 13 -1.37 -0.16 -10.10
CA ALA A 13 -1.45 -1.49 -10.68
C ALA A 13 -1.68 -1.46 -12.20
N ALA A 14 -1.40 -0.34 -12.89
CA ALA A 14 -1.59 -0.23 -14.34
C ALA A 14 -0.91 -1.40 -15.10
N GLY A 15 -1.53 -1.83 -16.21
CA GLY A 15 -1.03 -2.92 -17.06
C GLY A 15 -0.14 -2.47 -18.21
N SER A 16 0.32 -1.22 -18.18
CA SER A 16 1.10 -0.57 -19.23
C SER A 16 1.77 0.68 -18.67
N PRO A 17 2.86 1.16 -19.29
CA PRO A 17 3.53 2.35 -18.82
C PRO A 17 2.61 3.57 -18.89
N GLY A 18 2.83 4.54 -18.01
CA GLY A 18 2.20 5.84 -18.08
C GLY A 18 2.68 6.70 -19.26
N PRO A 19 1.93 7.75 -19.61
CA PRO A 19 2.35 8.76 -20.58
C PRO A 19 3.72 9.36 -20.24
N THR A 20 4.38 9.99 -21.22
CA THR A 20 5.66 10.67 -20.98
C THR A 20 5.52 11.89 -20.08
N ARG A 21 4.38 12.60 -20.16
CA ARG A 21 4.03 13.69 -19.25
C ARG A 21 3.43 13.14 -17.95
N PRO A 22 3.63 13.82 -16.81
CA PRO A 22 2.98 13.45 -15.56
C PRO A 22 1.47 13.28 -15.70
N HIS A 23 0.93 12.23 -15.09
CA HIS A 23 -0.48 11.84 -15.23
C HIS A 23 -1.03 11.25 -13.93
N LYS A 24 -2.34 11.34 -13.73
CA LYS A 24 -3.09 10.70 -12.65
C LYS A 24 -3.14 9.16 -12.78
N ASP A 25 -3.52 8.46 -11.73
CA ASP A 25 -3.67 7.00 -11.67
C ASP A 25 -2.37 6.25 -12.03
N ARG A 26 -1.23 6.82 -11.64
CA ARG A 26 0.13 6.31 -11.91
C ARG A 26 0.98 6.39 -10.65
N CYS A 27 2.14 5.73 -10.69
CA CYS A 27 3.03 5.76 -9.54
C CYS A 27 3.59 7.18 -9.34
N TRP A 28 3.40 7.72 -8.14
CA TRP A 28 4.04 8.95 -7.69
C TRP A 28 4.83 8.64 -6.44
N VAL A 29 6.11 8.99 -6.42
CA VAL A 29 6.97 8.81 -5.25
C VAL A 29 7.48 10.17 -4.82
N GLY A 30 7.51 10.41 -3.52
CA GLY A 30 8.05 11.64 -2.97
C GLY A 30 8.96 11.37 -1.80
N ARG A 31 9.95 12.23 -1.59
CA ARG A 31 10.80 12.20 -0.39
C ARG A 31 10.77 13.51 0.37
N LEU A 32 10.99 13.42 1.68
CA LEU A 32 11.17 14.57 2.56
C LEU A 32 12.17 14.24 3.67
N ASP A 33 13.25 15.00 3.74
CA ASP A 33 14.28 14.87 4.77
C ASP A 33 13.88 15.61 6.05
N ALA A 34 14.43 15.19 7.19
CA ALA A 34 14.26 15.87 8.46
C ALA A 34 14.76 17.32 8.37
N GLY A 35 13.94 18.27 8.85
CA GLY A 35 14.20 19.71 8.69
C GLY A 35 13.86 20.27 7.31
N GLY A 36 13.50 19.44 6.33
CA GLY A 36 12.99 19.88 5.04
C GLY A 36 11.54 20.34 5.11
N THR A 37 11.20 21.35 4.31
CA THR A 37 9.85 21.94 4.24
C THR A 37 9.16 21.76 2.90
N ALA A 38 9.90 21.29 1.89
CA ALA A 38 9.44 21.08 0.52
C ALA A 38 9.67 19.62 0.09
N PRO A 39 8.61 18.85 -0.17
CA PRO A 39 8.71 17.51 -0.74
C PRO A 39 9.34 17.51 -2.14
N ASP A 40 10.24 16.55 -2.40
CA ASP A 40 10.78 16.25 -3.74
C ASP A 40 9.96 15.11 -4.34
N LEU A 41 9.17 15.40 -5.38
CA LEU A 41 8.21 14.48 -5.99
C LEU A 41 8.67 14.02 -7.39
N ALA A 42 8.44 12.74 -7.68
CA ALA A 42 8.72 12.14 -8.97
C ALA A 42 7.52 11.32 -9.47
N TYR A 43 7.05 11.67 -10.67
CA TYR A 43 6.19 10.82 -11.47
C TYR A 43 7.00 9.66 -12.04
N CYS A 44 6.50 8.44 -11.89
CA CYS A 44 7.12 7.23 -12.43
C CYS A 44 6.16 6.57 -13.43
N ARG A 45 6.64 6.34 -14.65
CA ARG A 45 5.85 5.74 -15.74
C ARG A 45 5.61 4.26 -15.51
N THR A 46 6.52 3.60 -14.81
CA THR A 46 6.44 2.17 -14.48
C THR A 46 6.62 1.93 -13.00
N ARG A 47 6.13 0.79 -12.50
CA ARG A 47 6.44 0.34 -11.13
C ARG A 47 7.94 0.16 -10.93
N ARG A 48 8.66 -0.32 -11.95
CA ARG A 48 10.11 -0.49 -11.88
C ARG A 48 10.84 0.84 -11.66
N GLU A 49 10.46 1.89 -12.39
CA GLU A 49 11.00 3.24 -12.17
C GLU A 49 10.75 3.75 -10.75
N ALA A 50 9.55 3.50 -10.20
CA ALA A 50 9.23 3.85 -8.82
C ALA A 50 10.11 3.10 -7.82
N LEU A 51 10.28 1.78 -7.99
CA LEU A 51 11.16 0.97 -7.14
C LEU A 51 12.63 1.42 -7.20
N ASP A 52 13.12 1.72 -8.40
CA ASP A 52 14.50 2.19 -8.60
C ASP A 52 14.72 3.55 -7.94
N ARG A 53 13.73 4.45 -8.02
CA ARG A 53 13.76 5.75 -7.32
C ARG A 53 13.75 5.59 -5.81
N ILE A 54 12.86 4.76 -5.27
CA ILE A 54 12.76 4.49 -3.82
C ILE A 54 14.07 3.88 -3.30
N ALA A 55 14.66 2.92 -4.03
CA ALA A 55 15.94 2.32 -3.67
C ALA A 55 17.06 3.35 -3.64
N ALA A 56 17.22 4.15 -4.70
CA ALA A 56 18.26 5.18 -4.77
C ALA A 56 18.13 6.22 -3.64
N TRP A 57 16.90 6.65 -3.32
CA TRP A 57 16.66 7.56 -2.20
C TRP A 57 16.88 6.92 -0.83
N THR A 58 16.67 5.61 -0.70
CA THR A 58 16.95 4.87 0.54
C THR A 58 18.47 4.72 0.73
N GLU A 59 19.20 4.35 -0.31
CA GLU A 59 20.67 4.22 -0.31
C GLU A 59 21.37 5.54 0.01
N ALA A 60 20.86 6.65 -0.52
CA ALA A 60 21.41 7.98 -0.28
C ALA A 60 20.97 8.60 1.06
N ALA A 61 20.30 7.87 1.95
CA ALA A 61 19.83 8.41 3.23
C ALA A 61 20.95 8.39 4.27
N ALA A 62 21.14 9.50 4.98
CA ALA A 62 22.14 9.61 6.05
C ALA A 62 21.71 8.95 7.39
N GLY A 63 20.55 8.30 7.43
CA GLY A 63 19.96 7.74 8.64
C GLY A 63 18.66 7.00 8.36
N PRO A 64 17.88 6.66 9.41
CA PRO A 64 16.71 5.81 9.26
C PRO A 64 15.65 6.37 8.29
N VAL A 65 15.05 5.48 7.51
CA VAL A 65 14.07 5.79 6.46
C VAL A 65 12.73 5.15 6.80
N LEU A 66 11.65 5.95 6.73
CA LEU A 66 10.29 5.45 6.73
C LEU A 66 9.73 5.54 5.31
N ILE A 67 9.27 4.41 4.78
CA ILE A 67 8.72 4.27 3.43
C ILE A 67 7.24 3.92 3.56
N GLY A 68 6.36 4.80 3.06
CA GLY A 68 4.92 4.56 3.02
C GLY A 68 4.45 4.19 1.62
N PHE A 69 3.60 3.17 1.50
CA PHE A 69 2.92 2.82 0.25
C PHE A 69 1.40 2.93 0.39
N ASP A 70 0.74 3.58 -0.58
CA ASP A 70 -0.73 3.72 -0.66
C ASP A 70 -1.36 2.46 -1.28
N PHE A 71 -1.30 1.36 -0.54
CA PHE A 71 -2.09 0.17 -0.77
C PHE A 71 -2.14 -0.72 0.48
N PRO A 72 -3.19 -1.54 0.64
CA PRO A 72 -3.29 -2.53 1.73
C PRO A 72 -2.16 -3.55 1.74
N PHE A 73 -1.58 -3.84 2.92
CA PHE A 73 -0.48 -4.82 3.06
C PHE A 73 -0.95 -6.26 3.30
N GLY A 74 -2.25 -6.52 3.28
CA GLY A 74 -2.78 -7.84 3.58
C GLY A 74 -4.24 -8.02 3.23
N TYR A 75 -4.76 -9.14 3.71
CA TYR A 75 -6.15 -9.56 3.56
C TYR A 75 -6.71 -9.91 4.94
N PRO A 76 -8.05 -9.96 5.11
CA PRO A 76 -8.66 -10.45 6.34
C PRO A 76 -8.09 -11.79 6.77
N ALA A 77 -7.83 -11.94 8.07
CA ALA A 77 -7.19 -13.12 8.65
C ALA A 77 -7.89 -14.44 8.24
N GLU A 78 -9.22 -14.40 8.20
CA GLU A 78 -10.10 -15.52 7.88
C GLU A 78 -10.07 -15.91 6.40
N SER A 79 -9.44 -15.11 5.52
CA SER A 79 -9.22 -15.50 4.12
C SER A 79 -8.22 -16.65 3.97
N GLY A 80 -7.38 -16.90 4.98
CA GLY A 80 -6.31 -17.90 4.91
C GLY A 80 -5.12 -17.47 4.04
N LEU A 81 -5.12 -16.26 3.47
CA LEU A 81 -3.95 -15.70 2.80
C LEU A 81 -2.88 -15.30 3.83
N PRO A 82 -1.58 -15.45 3.50
CA PRO A 82 -0.50 -15.03 4.38
C PRO A 82 -0.41 -13.49 4.49
N GLY A 83 0.27 -13.01 5.53
CA GLY A 83 0.61 -11.59 5.72
C GLY A 83 2.11 -11.30 5.55
N GLY A 84 2.49 -10.03 5.54
CA GLY A 84 3.88 -9.57 5.55
C GLY A 84 4.75 -10.17 4.44
N ARG A 85 5.96 -10.62 4.78
CA ARG A 85 6.90 -11.23 3.81
C ARG A 85 6.36 -12.50 3.17
N ALA A 86 5.63 -13.31 3.93
CA ALA A 86 5.02 -14.52 3.38
C ALA A 86 4.02 -14.18 2.27
N LEU A 87 3.33 -13.04 2.35
CA LEU A 87 2.50 -12.54 1.24
C LEU A 87 3.34 -12.07 0.05
N CYS A 88 4.45 -11.38 0.28
CA CYS A 88 5.39 -11.02 -0.78
C CYS A 88 5.86 -12.26 -1.56
N ASP A 89 6.29 -13.31 -0.85
CA ASP A 89 6.79 -14.56 -1.44
C ASP A 89 5.66 -15.32 -2.15
N PHE A 90 4.49 -15.40 -1.52
CA PHE A 90 3.30 -16.03 -2.09
C PHE A 90 2.91 -15.42 -3.45
N LEU A 91 2.98 -14.08 -3.55
CA LEU A 91 2.67 -13.34 -4.77
C LEU A 91 3.84 -13.39 -5.77
N ALA A 92 5.09 -13.39 -5.32
CA ALA A 92 6.26 -13.54 -6.20
C ALA A 92 6.24 -14.86 -6.99
N ALA A 93 5.70 -15.93 -6.41
CA ALA A 93 5.52 -17.20 -7.11
C ALA A 93 4.37 -17.23 -8.14
N ARG A 94 3.53 -16.18 -8.20
CA ARG A 94 2.28 -16.17 -9.00
C ARG A 94 2.16 -14.99 -9.96
N ILE A 95 2.72 -13.84 -9.59
CA ILE A 95 2.65 -12.59 -10.35
C ILE A 95 3.79 -12.52 -11.35
N GLU A 96 3.42 -12.23 -12.60
CA GLU A 96 4.33 -11.76 -13.63
C GLU A 96 4.19 -10.24 -13.73
N ASP A 97 5.30 -9.51 -13.60
CA ASP A 97 5.34 -8.04 -13.70
C ASP A 97 6.50 -7.60 -14.61
N GLY A 98 6.16 -7.33 -15.87
CA GLY A 98 7.12 -6.95 -16.91
C GLY A 98 7.71 -5.55 -16.71
N PRO A 99 8.85 -5.24 -17.37
CA PRO A 99 9.46 -3.90 -17.31
C PRO A 99 8.60 -2.81 -17.96
N ASP A 100 7.59 -3.19 -18.76
CA ASP A 100 6.60 -2.31 -19.36
C ASP A 100 5.25 -2.35 -18.61
N ASP A 101 5.25 -2.73 -17.33
CA ASP A 101 4.07 -2.86 -16.46
C ASP A 101 3.01 -3.88 -16.93
N ARG A 102 3.22 -4.63 -18.02
CA ARG A 102 2.34 -5.77 -18.36
C ARG A 102 2.39 -6.78 -17.24
N ASN A 103 1.22 -7.21 -16.79
CA ASN A 103 1.12 -8.13 -15.66
C ASN A 103 -0.09 -9.06 -15.73
N ASN A 104 -0.04 -10.14 -14.97
CA ASN A 104 -1.05 -11.20 -14.96
C ASN A 104 -2.03 -11.11 -13.76
N ARG A 105 -2.14 -9.95 -13.08
CA ARG A 105 -2.86 -9.80 -11.78
C ARG A 105 -4.30 -10.31 -11.78
N PHE A 106 -5.05 -10.09 -12.86
CA PHE A 106 -6.43 -10.57 -12.96
C PHE A 106 -6.49 -12.09 -13.08
N ALA A 107 -5.54 -12.72 -13.79
CA ALA A 107 -5.44 -14.16 -13.87
C ALA A 107 -5.02 -14.78 -12.53
N VAL A 108 -4.15 -14.10 -11.77
CA VAL A 108 -3.83 -14.48 -10.38
C VAL A 108 -5.07 -14.41 -9.50
N ALA A 109 -5.81 -13.31 -9.50
CA ALA A 109 -7.02 -13.18 -8.71
C ALA A 109 -8.09 -14.23 -9.06
N ALA A 110 -8.26 -14.52 -10.36
CA ALA A 110 -9.16 -15.58 -10.82
C ALA A 110 -8.75 -16.97 -10.32
N ARG A 111 -7.45 -17.27 -10.24
CA ARG A 111 -6.93 -18.49 -9.62
C ARG A 111 -7.23 -18.51 -8.12
N LEU A 112 -6.92 -17.44 -7.41
CA LEU A 112 -7.14 -17.34 -5.96
C LEU A 112 -8.61 -17.48 -5.60
N ASN A 113 -9.55 -16.95 -6.38
CA ASN A 113 -10.98 -17.14 -6.14
C ASN A 113 -11.37 -18.63 -6.12
N ARG A 114 -10.79 -19.46 -7.00
CA ARG A 114 -11.07 -20.90 -7.01
C ARG A 114 -10.52 -21.61 -5.77
N ASP A 115 -9.40 -21.13 -5.24
CA ASP A 115 -8.80 -21.69 -4.03
C ASP A 115 -9.56 -21.23 -2.77
N LEU A 116 -9.96 -19.96 -2.73
CA LEU A 116 -10.60 -19.32 -1.57
C LEU A 116 -12.10 -19.63 -1.45
N ASN A 117 -12.79 -19.76 -2.58
CA ASN A 117 -14.22 -20.02 -2.63
C ASN A 117 -14.58 -21.00 -3.77
N PRO A 118 -14.15 -22.27 -3.70
CA PRO A 118 -14.28 -23.23 -4.80
C PRO A 118 -15.73 -23.49 -5.25
N ALA A 119 -16.70 -23.28 -4.36
CA ALA A 119 -18.12 -23.50 -4.62
C ALA A 119 -18.90 -22.22 -5.00
N GLY A 120 -18.22 -21.08 -5.21
CA GLY A 120 -18.90 -19.81 -5.47
C GLY A 120 -18.05 -18.74 -6.16
N GLU A 121 -18.57 -17.52 -6.20
CA GLU A 121 -17.87 -16.36 -6.76
C GLU A 121 -17.00 -15.63 -5.72
N GLY A 122 -15.95 -14.95 -6.18
CA GLY A 122 -15.11 -14.11 -5.33
C GLY A 122 -14.11 -14.88 -4.47
N PRO A 123 -13.50 -14.23 -3.47
CA PRO A 123 -13.81 -12.89 -2.99
C PRO A 123 -13.36 -11.74 -3.90
N PHE A 124 -12.33 -11.95 -4.73
CA PHE A 124 -11.86 -10.92 -5.67
C PHE A 124 -12.88 -10.66 -6.77
N TRP A 125 -13.02 -9.39 -7.16
CA TRP A 125 -13.94 -8.97 -8.21
C TRP A 125 -13.48 -7.70 -8.91
N GLY A 126 -14.11 -7.43 -10.06
CA GLY A 126 -13.84 -6.26 -10.88
C GLY A 126 -12.77 -6.52 -11.92
N CYS A 127 -13.16 -6.55 -13.19
CA CYS A 127 -12.22 -6.71 -14.30
C CYS A 127 -12.81 -6.03 -15.56
N PRO A 128 -11.97 -5.68 -16.55
CA PRO A 128 -12.49 -5.25 -17.84
C PRO A 128 -13.41 -6.33 -18.41
N ALA A 129 -14.60 -5.96 -18.89
CA ALA A 129 -15.60 -6.94 -19.39
C ALA A 129 -15.07 -7.84 -20.52
N ARG A 130 -14.11 -7.34 -21.32
CA ARG A 130 -13.42 -8.09 -22.37
C ARG A 130 -12.48 -9.18 -21.85
N LEU A 131 -12.05 -9.09 -20.60
CA LEU A 131 -11.16 -10.04 -19.94
C LEU A 131 -12.04 -11.15 -19.36
N CYS A 132 -12.63 -11.97 -20.23
CA CYS A 132 -13.49 -13.09 -19.83
C CYS A 132 -12.63 -14.16 -19.14
N LEU A 133 -12.49 -14.07 -17.82
CA LEU A 133 -11.67 -14.97 -17.01
C LEU A 133 -12.54 -15.86 -16.12
N PRO A 134 -12.52 -17.19 -16.30
CA PRO A 134 -13.20 -18.10 -15.38
C PRO A 134 -12.73 -17.90 -13.94
N GLY A 135 -13.69 -17.70 -13.03
CA GLY A 135 -13.42 -17.45 -11.61
C GLY A 135 -13.20 -15.98 -11.23
N LEU A 136 -13.37 -15.02 -12.15
CA LEU A 136 -13.34 -13.59 -11.80
C LEU A 136 -14.53 -12.84 -12.41
N SER A 137 -15.44 -12.40 -11.55
CA SER A 137 -16.62 -11.62 -11.95
C SER A 137 -16.25 -10.13 -12.11
N PRO A 138 -16.81 -9.42 -13.11
CA PRO A 138 -16.72 -7.97 -13.16
C PRO A 138 -17.51 -7.31 -12.01
N ASN A 139 -18.46 -8.02 -11.41
CA ASN A 139 -19.35 -7.49 -10.39
C ASN A 139 -18.98 -8.02 -9.01
N ARG A 140 -19.30 -7.22 -7.98
CA ARG A 140 -19.18 -7.66 -6.58
C ARG A 140 -20.05 -8.92 -6.36
N PRO A 141 -19.52 -9.97 -5.72
CA PRO A 141 -20.27 -11.19 -5.44
C PRO A 141 -21.58 -10.92 -4.68
N LYS A 142 -22.64 -11.63 -5.08
CA LYS A 142 -23.96 -11.61 -4.45
C LYS A 142 -24.55 -13.03 -4.42
N PRO A 143 -24.68 -13.68 -3.25
CA PRO A 143 -24.26 -13.21 -1.93
C PRO A 143 -22.73 -13.08 -1.81
N TRP A 144 -22.28 -12.32 -0.81
CA TRP A 144 -20.86 -12.27 -0.45
C TRP A 144 -20.44 -13.60 0.21
N PRO A 145 -19.21 -14.13 -0.01
CA PRO A 145 -18.76 -15.37 0.61
C PRO A 145 -18.79 -15.28 2.15
N ALA A 146 -19.60 -16.11 2.81
CA ALA A 146 -19.88 -15.96 4.23
C ALA A 146 -18.67 -16.18 5.15
N HIS A 147 -17.69 -16.99 4.73
CA HIS A 147 -16.49 -17.33 5.49
C HIS A 147 -15.33 -16.35 5.28
N ILE A 148 -15.45 -15.38 4.36
CA ILE A 148 -14.38 -14.41 4.06
C ILE A 148 -14.91 -13.01 4.34
N PRO A 149 -14.38 -12.26 5.31
CA PRO A 149 -14.77 -10.88 5.52
C PRO A 149 -14.49 -9.99 4.30
N GLU A 150 -15.35 -9.01 4.04
CA GLU A 150 -15.13 -8.04 2.97
C GLU A 150 -14.03 -7.01 3.29
N TYR A 151 -13.78 -6.77 4.57
CA TYR A 151 -12.94 -5.69 5.09
C TYR A 151 -11.97 -6.24 6.15
N ARG A 152 -10.72 -5.78 6.15
CA ARG A 152 -9.81 -6.00 7.27
C ARG A 152 -10.27 -5.20 8.49
N LEU A 153 -9.63 -5.43 9.62
CA LEU A 153 -9.74 -4.61 10.83
C LEU A 153 -9.46 -3.13 10.53
N ALA A 154 -8.45 -2.81 9.72
CA ALA A 154 -8.12 -1.43 9.34
C ALA A 154 -9.26 -0.75 8.56
N GLU A 155 -9.84 -1.42 7.56
CA GLU A 155 -10.99 -0.89 6.84
C GLU A 155 -12.24 -0.76 7.71
N ARG A 156 -12.47 -1.73 8.62
CA ARG A 156 -13.57 -1.64 9.59
C ARG A 156 -13.41 -0.43 10.52
N HIS A 157 -12.19 -0.14 10.96
CA HIS A 157 -11.87 1.01 11.79
C HIS A 157 -12.13 2.35 11.07
N LEU A 158 -11.84 2.39 9.76
CA LEU A 158 -12.02 3.57 8.92
C LEU A 158 -13.36 3.56 8.15
N LYS A 159 -14.28 2.67 8.51
CA LYS A 159 -15.58 2.55 7.85
C LYS A 159 -16.34 3.87 7.93
N GLY A 160 -16.88 4.32 6.80
CA GLY A 160 -17.54 5.63 6.69
C GLY A 160 -16.62 6.77 6.20
N LYS A 161 -15.28 6.57 6.20
CA LYS A 161 -14.34 7.54 5.59
C LYS A 161 -14.12 7.33 4.09
N GLY A 162 -14.87 6.41 3.47
CA GLY A 162 -14.76 6.09 2.04
C GLY A 162 -13.69 5.06 1.68
N ILE A 163 -13.08 4.39 2.68
CA ILE A 163 -12.13 3.31 2.44
C ILE A 163 -12.77 2.13 1.70
N GLN A 164 -11.99 1.45 0.87
CA GLN A 164 -12.48 0.45 -0.08
C GLN A 164 -12.04 -0.96 0.32
N SER A 165 -12.81 -1.95 -0.11
CA SER A 165 -12.46 -3.36 0.10
C SER A 165 -11.19 -3.74 -0.66
N VAL A 166 -10.32 -4.51 0.01
CA VAL A 166 -9.09 -5.10 -0.55
C VAL A 166 -9.35 -6.09 -1.69
N TRP A 167 -10.61 -6.49 -1.89
CA TRP A 167 -11.01 -7.47 -2.90
C TRP A 167 -11.38 -6.86 -4.27
N LYS A 168 -11.57 -5.54 -4.34
CA LYS A 168 -11.96 -4.83 -5.56
C LYS A 168 -10.75 -4.51 -6.43
N LEU A 169 -10.64 -5.18 -7.58
CA LEU A 169 -9.47 -5.11 -8.47
C LEU A 169 -9.54 -3.99 -9.52
N ALA A 170 -10.73 -3.50 -9.88
CA ALA A 170 -10.90 -2.52 -10.95
C ALA A 170 -11.99 -1.48 -10.62
N TYR A 171 -12.11 -0.48 -11.50
CA TYR A 171 -13.00 0.69 -11.40
C TYR A 171 -12.51 1.76 -10.41
N PRO A 172 -13.15 2.95 -10.35
CA PRO A 172 -12.73 4.02 -9.45
C PRO A 172 -12.64 3.54 -8.01
N ALA A 173 -11.60 4.00 -7.29
CA ALA A 173 -11.31 3.59 -5.91
C ALA A 173 -11.20 2.06 -5.78
N SER A 174 -10.32 1.44 -6.57
CA SER A 174 -9.98 0.02 -6.47
C SER A 174 -8.57 -0.13 -5.94
N VAL A 175 -8.43 -0.91 -4.88
CA VAL A 175 -7.15 -1.13 -4.20
C VAL A 175 -6.67 -2.58 -4.31
N GLY A 176 -7.54 -3.54 -4.63
CA GLY A 176 -7.17 -4.95 -4.65
C GLY A 176 -6.10 -5.30 -5.69
N SER A 177 -6.14 -4.65 -6.86
CA SER A 177 -5.04 -4.78 -7.83
C SER A 177 -3.74 -4.15 -7.31
N GLN A 178 -3.81 -3.08 -6.52
CA GLN A 178 -2.64 -2.45 -5.92
C GLN A 178 -2.03 -3.34 -4.83
N VAL A 179 -2.84 -4.08 -4.04
CA VAL A 179 -2.33 -5.08 -3.08
C VAL A 179 -1.49 -6.13 -3.79
N LEU A 180 -2.05 -6.77 -4.83
CA LEU A 180 -1.37 -7.84 -5.57
C LEU A 180 -0.04 -7.37 -6.18
N MET A 181 -0.04 -6.21 -6.85
CA MET A 181 1.16 -5.68 -7.50
C MET A 181 2.13 -5.04 -6.52
N GLY A 182 1.61 -4.40 -5.47
CA GLY A 182 2.37 -3.66 -4.47
C GLY A 182 3.12 -4.58 -3.51
N MET A 183 2.47 -5.62 -2.98
CA MET A 183 3.15 -6.60 -2.13
C MET A 183 4.19 -7.41 -2.91
N HIS A 184 3.93 -7.72 -4.18
CA HIS A 184 4.95 -8.27 -5.08
C HIS A 184 6.15 -7.32 -5.25
N ALA A 185 5.90 -6.03 -5.45
CA ALA A 185 6.94 -5.01 -5.60
C ALA A 185 7.75 -4.76 -4.33
N ILE A 186 7.12 -4.78 -3.16
CA ILE A 186 7.81 -4.76 -1.86
C ILE A 186 8.73 -5.98 -1.75
N GLY A 187 8.26 -7.17 -2.11
CA GLY A 187 9.10 -8.38 -2.17
C GLY A 187 10.38 -8.17 -2.97
N ARG A 188 10.29 -7.51 -4.14
CA ARG A 188 11.44 -7.16 -4.98
C ARG A 188 12.36 -6.12 -4.35
N LEU A 189 11.83 -5.15 -3.59
CA LEU A 189 12.65 -4.18 -2.85
C LEU A 189 13.44 -4.86 -1.74
N LEU A 190 12.80 -5.77 -0.99
CA LEU A 190 13.42 -6.47 0.13
C LEU A 190 14.62 -7.34 -0.27
N GLN A 191 14.74 -7.71 -1.55
CA GLN A 191 15.90 -8.41 -2.10
C GLN A 191 17.09 -7.50 -2.44
N ARG A 192 16.91 -6.17 -2.39
CA ARG A 192 18.00 -5.22 -2.68
C ARG A 192 18.87 -4.99 -1.43
N PRO A 193 20.20 -4.79 -1.57
CA PRO A 193 21.10 -4.62 -0.43
C PRO A 193 20.69 -3.52 0.55
N ALA A 194 20.17 -2.39 0.04
CA ALA A 194 19.71 -1.27 0.87
C ALA A 194 18.54 -1.60 1.81
N PHE A 195 17.87 -2.72 1.57
CA PHE A 195 16.70 -3.19 2.32
C PHE A 195 17.00 -4.43 3.15
N ALA A 196 18.27 -4.84 3.29
CA ALA A 196 18.66 -6.00 4.08
C ALA A 196 18.20 -5.89 5.55
N GLN A 197 18.14 -4.66 6.08
CA GLN A 197 17.64 -4.36 7.44
C GLN A 197 16.21 -3.79 7.42
N ALA A 198 15.50 -3.86 6.29
CA ALA A 198 14.13 -3.36 6.23
C ALA A 198 13.19 -4.22 7.05
N ARG A 199 12.20 -3.60 7.69
CA ARG A 199 11.07 -4.29 8.34
C ARG A 199 9.74 -3.80 7.82
N LEU A 200 8.80 -4.73 7.65
CA LEU A 200 7.40 -4.44 7.30
C LEU A 200 6.61 -4.17 8.58
N TRP A 201 6.15 -2.94 8.74
CA TRP A 201 5.25 -2.54 9.82
C TRP A 201 3.81 -2.94 9.47
N PRO A 202 3.00 -3.43 10.43
CA PRO A 202 3.35 -3.75 11.83
C PRO A 202 3.89 -5.18 12.03
N PHE A 203 3.97 -5.98 10.97
CA PHE A 203 4.26 -7.43 11.02
C PHE A 203 5.55 -7.80 11.74
N GLU A 204 6.60 -6.99 11.55
CA GLU A 204 7.96 -7.31 12.01
C GLU A 204 8.46 -6.38 13.10
N THR A 205 7.60 -5.46 13.57
CA THR A 205 8.04 -4.32 14.38
C THR A 205 7.32 -4.19 15.72
N ASP A 206 6.35 -5.07 16.01
CA ASP A 206 5.41 -4.91 17.14
C ASP A 206 4.93 -3.45 17.24
N TRP A 207 4.31 -3.00 16.13
CA TRP A 207 3.89 -1.61 15.95
C TRP A 207 5.09 -0.65 16.00
N HIS A 208 5.10 0.34 16.89
CA HIS A 208 6.16 1.35 16.99
C HIS A 208 7.34 0.90 17.89
N ARG A 209 7.27 -0.30 18.50
CA ARG A 209 8.18 -0.70 19.58
C ARG A 209 9.54 -1.18 19.06
N ASP A 210 9.58 -1.83 17.90
CA ASP A 210 10.79 -2.44 17.34
C ASP A 210 11.00 -2.06 15.86
N LEU A 211 11.06 -0.75 15.62
CA LEU A 211 11.27 -0.17 14.29
C LEU A 211 12.71 -0.35 13.82
N ALA A 212 12.89 -0.62 12.53
CA ALA A 212 14.19 -0.82 11.90
C ALA A 212 14.71 0.43 11.18
N PRO A 213 16.03 0.50 10.88
CA PRO A 213 16.63 1.58 10.09
C PRO A 213 15.91 1.84 8.78
N VAL A 214 15.35 0.81 8.13
CA VAL A 214 14.36 0.97 7.05
C VAL A 214 13.05 0.37 7.53
N THR A 215 12.00 1.18 7.65
CA THR A 215 10.66 0.71 8.00
C THR A 215 9.73 0.97 6.84
N ILE A 216 9.06 -0.07 6.35
CA ILE A 216 8.06 0.01 5.27
C ILE A 216 6.68 -0.13 5.90
N ALA A 217 5.79 0.83 5.65
CA ALA A 217 4.46 0.89 6.23
C ALA A 217 3.39 1.12 5.16
N GLU A 218 2.19 0.62 5.41
CA GLU A 218 1.01 0.98 4.66
C GLU A 218 0.56 2.39 5.09
N ILE A 219 0.23 3.22 4.10
CA ILE A 219 -0.35 4.55 4.31
C ILE A 219 -1.69 4.63 3.57
N TRP A 220 -2.50 5.60 3.97
CA TRP A 220 -3.68 5.98 3.20
C TRP A 220 -3.78 7.50 3.16
N PRO A 221 -3.40 8.16 2.04
CA PRO A 221 -3.29 9.61 1.95
C PRO A 221 -4.55 10.39 2.33
N ASN A 222 -5.74 9.77 2.24
CA ASN A 222 -6.99 10.40 2.67
C ASN A 222 -7.07 10.66 4.19
N LEU A 223 -6.18 10.10 5.01
CA LEU A 223 -6.05 10.48 6.42
C LEU A 223 -5.46 11.88 6.59
N PHE A 224 -4.69 12.36 5.62
CA PHE A 224 -3.89 13.59 5.73
C PHE A 224 -4.31 14.67 4.72
N PHE A 225 -4.63 14.25 3.50
CA PHE A 225 -4.90 15.15 2.39
C PHE A 225 -6.11 16.07 2.58
N PRO A 226 -7.28 15.64 3.10
CA PRO A 226 -8.45 16.51 3.19
C PRO A 226 -8.23 17.79 3.99
N GLU A 227 -7.48 17.72 5.09
CA GLU A 227 -7.19 18.85 5.98
C GLU A 227 -6.06 19.76 5.43
N ARG A 228 -5.31 19.30 4.43
CA ARG A 228 -4.12 19.99 3.90
C ARG A 228 -4.23 20.39 2.45
N ARG A 229 -5.33 20.04 1.76
CA ARG A 229 -5.50 20.31 0.32
C ARG A 229 -5.36 21.78 -0.07
N ASP A 230 -5.64 22.68 0.87
CA ASP A 230 -5.58 24.14 0.68
C ASP A 230 -4.22 24.75 1.08
N ASP A 231 -3.28 23.96 1.64
CA ASP A 231 -1.90 24.40 1.88
C ASP A 231 -1.25 24.74 0.53
N PRO A 232 -0.62 25.92 0.36
CA PRO A 232 -0.01 26.32 -0.90
C PRO A 232 1.01 25.32 -1.46
N ARG A 233 1.72 24.58 -0.59
CA ARG A 233 2.68 23.54 -0.98
C ARG A 233 2.01 22.32 -1.60
N ILE A 234 0.73 22.11 -1.32
CA ILE A 234 -0.07 20.98 -1.82
C ILE A 234 -0.93 21.45 -3.00
N ALA A 235 -1.62 22.58 -2.86
CA ALA A 235 -2.48 23.18 -3.87
C ALA A 235 -1.74 23.55 -5.16
N ALA A 236 -0.40 23.77 -5.09
CA ALA A 236 0.44 23.99 -6.26
C ALA A 236 0.52 22.77 -7.21
N HIS A 237 0.17 21.57 -6.75
CA HIS A 237 0.19 20.37 -7.57
C HIS A 237 -1.13 20.18 -8.34
N ALA A 238 -1.06 20.34 -9.67
CA ALA A 238 -2.22 20.14 -10.55
C ALA A 238 -2.75 18.69 -10.58
N ILE A 239 -1.89 17.71 -10.27
CA ILE A 239 -2.25 16.29 -10.24
C ILE A 239 -2.48 15.88 -8.78
N ARG A 240 -3.69 15.43 -8.48
CA ARG A 240 -4.13 15.08 -7.13
C ARG A 240 -3.21 14.05 -6.46
N ASP A 241 -2.81 13.02 -7.20
CA ASP A 241 -1.91 11.94 -6.76
C ASP A 241 -0.60 12.52 -6.16
N ALA A 242 0.01 13.49 -6.86
CA ALA A 242 1.20 14.19 -6.37
C ALA A 242 0.91 15.02 -5.11
N GLY A 243 -0.22 15.73 -5.07
CA GLY A 243 -0.67 16.48 -3.89
C GLY A 243 -0.93 15.57 -2.67
N GLN A 244 -1.46 14.37 -2.88
CA GLN A 244 -1.67 13.37 -1.83
C GLN A 244 -0.36 12.86 -1.24
N VAL A 245 0.64 12.59 -2.09
CA VAL A 245 1.99 12.23 -1.65
C VAL A 245 2.63 13.37 -0.84
N ALA A 246 2.56 14.61 -1.34
CA ALA A 246 3.08 15.79 -0.63
C ALA A 246 2.41 16.00 0.73
N ALA A 247 1.09 15.91 0.79
CA ALA A 247 0.33 16.06 2.03
C ALA A 247 0.71 15.01 3.07
N THR A 248 0.88 13.76 2.63
CA THR A 248 1.28 12.65 3.51
C THR A 248 2.70 12.85 4.05
N LEU A 249 3.65 13.25 3.19
CA LEU A 249 5.02 13.55 3.61
C LEU A 249 5.07 14.64 4.67
N LEU A 250 4.37 15.75 4.44
CA LEU A 250 4.34 16.89 5.37
C LEU A 250 3.67 16.51 6.70
N ALA A 251 2.53 15.82 6.65
CA ALA A 251 1.81 15.41 7.86
C ALA A 251 2.61 14.43 8.72
N ILE A 252 3.24 13.43 8.09
CA ILE A 252 4.08 12.46 8.81
C ILE A 252 5.33 13.15 9.36
N ARG A 253 5.98 14.02 8.60
CA ARG A 253 7.15 14.78 9.09
C ARG A 253 6.81 15.61 10.32
N GLU A 254 5.71 16.35 10.28
CA GLU A 254 5.25 17.15 11.42
C GLU A 254 4.95 16.28 12.65
N THR A 255 4.32 15.12 12.45
CA THR A 255 4.04 14.16 13.53
C THR A 255 5.33 13.62 14.17
N LEU A 256 6.31 13.28 13.35
CA LEU A 256 7.60 12.76 13.82
C LEU A 256 8.46 13.84 14.49
N ASP A 257 8.47 15.06 13.96
CA ASP A 257 9.22 16.18 14.54
C ASP A 257 8.62 16.62 15.88
N ALA A 258 7.31 16.43 16.08
CA ALA A 258 6.64 16.56 17.38
C ALA A 258 6.89 15.38 18.34
N GLY A 259 7.70 14.38 17.97
CA GLY A 259 7.98 13.20 18.79
C GLY A 259 6.81 12.22 18.91
N ARG A 260 5.76 12.34 18.09
CA ARG A 260 4.51 11.57 18.20
C ARG A 260 4.51 10.29 17.36
N ILE A 261 5.63 9.57 17.34
CA ILE A 261 5.76 8.34 16.55
C ILE A 261 4.74 7.27 16.94
N ALA A 262 4.39 7.16 18.22
CA ALA A 262 3.39 6.21 18.70
C ALA A 262 1.97 6.55 18.24
N THR A 263 1.67 7.83 17.95
CA THR A 263 0.39 8.23 17.33
C THR A 263 0.33 7.77 15.87
N LEU A 264 1.47 7.73 15.18
CA LEU A 264 1.52 7.33 13.78
C LEU A 264 1.59 5.80 13.58
N LEU A 265 2.45 5.13 14.34
CA LEU A 265 2.81 3.72 14.13
C LEU A 265 2.41 2.83 15.31
N GLY A 266 1.70 3.36 16.29
CA GLY A 266 1.18 2.59 17.42
C GLY A 266 -0.20 2.00 17.14
N PRO A 267 -0.58 0.96 17.91
CA PRO A 267 -1.91 0.37 17.82
C PRO A 267 -2.97 1.29 18.38
N PRO A 268 -4.15 1.42 17.74
CA PRO A 268 -5.29 2.09 18.33
C PRO A 268 -5.66 1.46 19.66
N ALA A 269 -6.00 2.28 20.66
CA ALA A 269 -6.41 1.81 21.99
C ALA A 269 -7.68 0.92 21.93
N THR A 270 -8.50 1.09 20.89
CA THR A 270 -9.75 0.36 20.69
C THR A 270 -9.56 -1.08 20.21
N LEU A 271 -8.38 -1.47 19.71
CA LEU A 271 -8.13 -2.85 19.30
C LEU A 271 -7.89 -3.75 20.50
N SER A 272 -8.61 -4.87 20.54
CA SER A 272 -8.37 -5.98 21.47
C SER A 272 -7.02 -6.67 21.21
N ALA A 273 -6.58 -7.50 22.15
CA ALA A 273 -5.33 -8.27 21.99
C ALA A 273 -5.39 -9.22 20.77
N ALA A 274 -6.54 -9.86 20.53
CA ALA A 274 -6.73 -10.74 19.38
C ALA A 274 -6.68 -9.98 18.04
N GLU A 275 -7.28 -8.79 17.97
CA GLU A 275 -7.23 -7.96 16.76
C GLU A 275 -5.82 -7.43 16.49
N ARG A 276 -5.07 -7.06 17.52
CA ARG A 276 -3.65 -6.70 17.38
C ARG A 276 -2.81 -7.87 16.87
N ALA A 277 -3.09 -9.08 17.34
CA ALA A 277 -2.44 -10.29 16.85
C ALA A 277 -2.79 -10.56 15.37
N ALA A 278 -4.06 -10.42 14.98
CA ALA A 278 -4.46 -10.55 13.58
C ALA A 278 -3.81 -9.49 12.67
N ALA A 279 -3.75 -8.23 13.11
CA ALA A 279 -3.11 -7.15 12.37
C ALA A 279 -1.60 -7.38 12.19
N THR A 280 -0.92 -7.89 13.21
CA THR A 280 0.54 -8.17 13.15
C THR A 280 0.88 -9.49 12.47
N ALA A 281 -0.03 -10.48 12.43
CA ALA A 281 0.22 -11.76 11.79
C ALA A 281 -0.18 -11.79 10.30
N GLN A 282 -1.31 -11.15 9.94
CA GLN A 282 -1.96 -11.38 8.65
C GLN A 282 -2.43 -10.09 7.96
N GLU A 283 -3.16 -9.22 8.66
CA GLU A 283 -3.93 -8.18 7.97
C GLU A 283 -3.13 -6.91 7.66
N GLY A 284 -2.19 -6.52 8.51
CA GLY A 284 -1.54 -5.21 8.48
C GLY A 284 -2.38 -4.10 9.15
N TRP A 285 -1.86 -2.87 9.12
CA TRP A 285 -2.55 -1.67 9.61
C TRP A 285 -2.19 -0.45 8.75
N ILE A 286 -2.93 0.64 8.87
CA ILE A 286 -2.67 1.91 8.16
C ILE A 286 -2.00 2.89 9.11
N ALA A 287 -0.87 3.47 8.73
CA ALA A 287 -0.17 4.45 9.58
C ALA A 287 -1.05 5.70 9.82
N GLY A 288 -1.25 6.03 11.09
CA GLY A 288 -2.09 7.15 11.55
C GLY A 288 -3.59 6.85 11.63
N ALA A 289 -4.02 5.61 11.35
CA ALA A 289 -5.39 5.15 11.52
C ALA A 289 -5.68 4.72 12.97
#